data_AF-C6HZH7-F1
#
_entry.id   AF-C6HZH7-F1
#
_cell.length_a   1.000
_cell.length_b   1.000
_cell.length_c   1.000
_cell.angle_alpha   90.00
_cell.angle_beta   90.00
_cell.angle_gamma   90.00
#
_symmetry.space_group_name_H-M   'P 1'
#
loop_
_entity.id
_entity.type
_entity.pdbx_description
1 polymer ?
#
loop_
_entity_poly.entity_id
_entity_poly.type
_entity_poly.pdbx_seq_one_letter_code
_entity_poly.pdbx_strand_id
1 'polypeptide(L)'
;MRKEDFIRIQKMIVDPRFASGDYRTDQNYVGERLGNGGEIVHYIPPSPASVGPMMEGLIDTMDRLRQGVHPVIAAACISFGFVFIHPFDDGNGRIHRFLIHDILSKGHFTPENTIFPVSAHILDNMADYESCLESFSKRVMEITRYEIDHEGVLRKMNDTDFLCRYFDATEMSEYLFKVIEETIDSVIPAELVFLLRYEKAKKEMQTVVDMPDNKIDSFITFCQQNNGVLAASKRKKYFPMLSDEEIGSLEKSVKKLLLGGELNHGPSSES
;
A
#
# COMPACT_ATOMS: atom_id res chain seq x y z
N MET A 1 9.04 -9.58 17.32
CA MET A 1 7.82 -10.32 16.95
C MET A 1 8.18 -11.79 16.99
N ARG A 2 7.20 -12.68 17.15
CA ARG A 2 7.38 -14.13 17.05
C ARG A 2 6.54 -14.67 15.90
N LYS A 3 6.72 -15.95 15.55
CA LYS A 3 5.91 -16.64 14.52
C LYS A 3 4.42 -16.42 14.71
N GLU A 4 3.93 -16.51 15.94
CA GLU A 4 2.51 -16.35 16.29
C GLU A 4 1.98 -14.95 15.98
N ASP A 5 2.84 -13.91 16.05
CA ASP A 5 2.46 -12.55 15.71
C ASP A 5 2.17 -12.43 14.20
N PHE A 6 3.00 -13.03 13.35
CA PHE A 6 2.77 -13.03 11.89
C PHE A 6 1.48 -13.76 11.53
N ILE A 7 1.23 -14.93 12.13
CA ILE A 7 -0.02 -15.68 11.93
C ILE A 7 -1.22 -14.86 12.41
N ARG A 8 -1.12 -14.19 13.57
CA ARG A 8 -2.19 -13.31 14.08
C ARG A 8 -2.47 -12.15 13.14
N ILE A 9 -1.43 -11.48 12.64
CA ILE A 9 -1.56 -10.37 11.69
C ILE A 9 -2.21 -10.87 10.39
N GLN A 10 -1.79 -12.03 9.87
CA GLN A 10 -2.39 -12.63 8.66
C GLN A 10 -3.90 -12.86 8.84
N LYS A 11 -4.29 -13.42 9.99
CA LYS A 11 -5.71 -13.64 10.34
C LYS A 11 -6.53 -12.35 10.48
N MET A 12 -5.89 -11.22 10.81
CA MET A 12 -6.57 -9.93 10.93
C MET A 12 -6.80 -9.24 9.58
N ILE A 13 -5.93 -9.48 8.60
CA ILE A 13 -5.94 -8.77 7.31
C ILE A 13 -6.56 -9.58 6.17
N VAL A 14 -6.62 -10.91 6.29
CA VAL A 14 -7.17 -11.82 5.28
C VAL A 14 -8.58 -12.24 5.69
N ASP A 15 -9.46 -12.46 4.71
CA ASP A 15 -10.80 -13.02 4.95
C ASP A 15 -10.66 -14.33 5.75
N PRO A 16 -11.45 -14.54 6.83
CA PRO A 16 -11.31 -15.72 7.68
C PRO A 16 -11.37 -17.06 6.95
N ARG A 17 -12.02 -17.13 5.78
CA ARG A 17 -12.09 -18.34 4.94
C ARG A 17 -10.77 -18.71 4.27
N PHE A 18 -9.87 -17.73 4.10
CA PHE A 18 -8.56 -17.88 3.47
C PHE A 18 -7.41 -17.60 4.47
N ALA A 19 -7.73 -17.43 5.75
CA ALA A 19 -6.74 -17.20 6.77
C ALA A 19 -5.94 -18.48 7.06
N SER A 20 -4.62 -18.35 7.15
CA SER A 20 -3.72 -19.49 7.32
C SER A 20 -3.55 -19.82 8.81
N GLY A 21 -3.55 -21.11 9.14
CA GLY A 21 -3.27 -21.59 10.49
C GLY A 21 -1.79 -21.57 10.86
N ASP A 22 -0.93 -21.67 9.85
CA ASP A 22 0.54 -21.70 9.94
C ASP A 22 1.14 -21.17 8.61
N TYR A 23 2.46 -21.20 8.47
CA TYR A 23 3.15 -21.03 7.19
C TYR A 23 2.74 -22.11 6.20
N ARG A 24 2.84 -21.78 4.90
CA ARG A 24 2.46 -22.68 3.82
C ARG A 24 3.26 -23.99 3.84
N THR A 25 2.57 -25.08 3.50
CA THR A 25 3.15 -26.42 3.34
C THR A 25 3.46 -26.75 1.89
N ASP A 26 2.85 -26.02 0.96
CA ASP A 26 2.96 -26.23 -0.47
C ASP A 26 3.78 -25.13 -1.14
N GLN A 27 4.34 -25.46 -2.30
CA GLN A 27 5.10 -24.48 -3.09
C GLN A 27 4.12 -23.54 -3.79
N ASN A 28 4.26 -22.24 -3.53
CA ASN A 28 3.56 -21.19 -4.27
C ASN A 28 4.52 -20.45 -5.21
N TYR A 29 3.98 -19.52 -5.98
CA TYR A 29 4.74 -18.60 -6.82
C TYR A 29 4.01 -17.26 -6.91
N VAL A 30 4.76 -16.22 -7.27
CA VAL A 30 4.21 -14.90 -7.62
C VAL A 30 4.21 -14.81 -9.14
N GLY A 31 3.04 -14.50 -9.71
CA GLY A 31 2.86 -14.50 -11.16
C GLY A 31 1.50 -13.96 -11.57
N GLU A 32 1.31 -13.91 -12.89
CA GLU A 32 0.08 -13.42 -13.51
C GLU A 32 -0.53 -14.49 -14.41
N ARG A 33 -1.86 -14.58 -14.38
CA ARG A 33 -2.61 -15.35 -15.37
C ARG A 33 -2.89 -14.49 -16.59
N LEU A 34 -2.42 -14.95 -17.74
CA LEU A 34 -2.71 -14.37 -19.03
C LEU A 34 -4.13 -14.75 -19.47
N GLY A 35 -4.79 -13.85 -20.19
CA GLY A 35 -6.16 -14.06 -20.69
C GLY A 35 -6.32 -15.25 -21.64
N ASN A 36 -5.22 -15.82 -22.15
CA ASN A 36 -5.19 -17.03 -22.98
C ASN A 36 -5.01 -18.32 -22.17
N GLY A 37 -5.01 -18.26 -20.84
CA GLY A 37 -4.76 -19.41 -19.96
C GLY A 37 -3.29 -19.72 -19.75
N GLY A 38 -2.36 -18.92 -20.27
CA GLY A 38 -0.94 -18.99 -19.93
C GLY A 38 -0.67 -18.40 -18.54
N GLU A 39 0.41 -18.86 -17.89
CA GLU A 39 0.87 -18.33 -16.60
C GLU A 39 2.28 -17.74 -16.77
N ILE A 40 2.48 -16.49 -16.35
CA ILE A 40 3.81 -15.90 -16.24
C ILE A 40 4.23 -16.01 -14.79
N VAL A 41 5.33 -16.75 -14.55
CA VAL A 41 5.94 -16.85 -13.22
C VAL A 41 6.99 -15.77 -13.08
N HIS A 42 6.72 -14.79 -12.23
CA HIS A 42 7.64 -13.68 -11.94
C HIS A 42 8.66 -14.03 -10.86
N TYR A 43 8.26 -14.86 -9.90
CA TYR A 43 9.12 -15.24 -8.79
C TYR A 43 8.67 -16.56 -8.13
N ILE A 44 9.64 -17.41 -7.81
CA ILE A 44 9.42 -18.63 -7.02
C ILE A 44 10.12 -18.45 -5.66
N PRO A 45 9.36 -18.26 -4.57
CA PRO A 45 9.92 -18.13 -3.24
C PRO A 45 10.59 -19.43 -2.77
N PRO A 46 11.32 -19.41 -1.63
CA PRO A 46 11.96 -20.58 -1.05
C PRO A 46 11.05 -21.80 -0.92
N SER A 47 11.62 -23.00 -0.86
CA SER A 47 10.83 -24.21 -0.63
C SER A 47 10.09 -24.17 0.73
N PRO A 48 8.93 -24.84 0.88
CA PRO A 48 8.18 -24.86 2.14
C PRO A 48 9.02 -25.27 3.35
N ALA A 49 9.94 -26.22 3.17
CA ALA A 49 10.85 -26.69 4.21
C ALA A 49 11.83 -25.60 4.70
N SER A 50 12.16 -24.62 3.86
CA SER A 50 13.04 -23.50 4.19
C SER A 50 12.32 -22.33 4.85
N VAL A 51 10.98 -22.21 4.69
CA VAL A 51 10.21 -21.06 5.18
C VAL A 51 10.35 -20.88 6.69
N GLY A 52 10.16 -21.94 7.47
CA GLY A 52 10.28 -21.89 8.94
C GLY A 52 11.64 -21.35 9.41
N PRO A 53 12.75 -22.03 9.07
CA PRO A 53 14.10 -21.57 9.43
C PRO A 53 14.44 -20.16 8.93
N MET A 54 13.95 -19.76 7.75
CA MET A 54 14.17 -18.41 7.23
C MET A 54 13.38 -17.34 7.99
N MET A 55 12.15 -17.63 8.36
CA MET A 55 11.33 -16.73 9.17
C MET A 55 11.92 -16.58 10.58
N GLU A 56 12.47 -17.65 11.17
CA GLU A 56 13.23 -17.58 12.41
C GLU A 56 14.44 -16.66 12.26
N GLY A 57 15.24 -16.84 11.20
CA GLY A 57 16.38 -15.96 10.92
C GLY A 57 15.99 -14.51 10.68
N LEU A 58 14.86 -14.26 10.01
CA LEU A 58 14.31 -12.91 9.79
C LEU A 58 13.88 -12.26 11.11
N ILE A 59 13.23 -13.01 12.00
CA ILE A 59 12.83 -12.55 13.34
C ILE A 59 14.06 -12.18 14.17
N ASP A 60 15.07 -13.05 14.21
CA ASP A 60 16.32 -12.78 14.91
C ASP A 60 17.04 -11.56 14.35
N THR A 61 17.03 -11.41 13.02
CA THR A 61 17.60 -10.24 12.35
C THR A 61 16.86 -8.98 12.75
N MET A 62 15.52 -9.01 12.77
CA MET A 62 14.70 -7.85 13.17
C MET A 62 15.03 -7.41 14.60
N ASP A 63 15.20 -8.34 15.53
CA ASP A 63 15.54 -7.99 16.92
C ASP A 63 16.94 -7.35 17.03
N ARG A 64 17.89 -7.76 16.18
CA ARG A 64 19.24 -7.16 16.11
C ARG A 64 19.25 -5.77 15.47
N LEU A 65 18.48 -5.58 14.39
CA LEU A 65 18.42 -4.31 13.65
C LEU A 65 17.73 -3.18 14.45
N ARG A 66 17.05 -3.49 15.57
CA ARG A 66 16.49 -2.48 16.47
C ARG A 66 17.54 -1.58 17.12
N GLN A 67 18.81 -1.97 17.13
CA GLN A 67 19.87 -1.24 17.81
C GLN A 67 20.93 -0.79 16.80
N GLY A 68 21.17 0.52 16.70
CA GLY A 68 22.29 1.07 15.94
C GLY A 68 22.17 1.01 14.41
N VAL A 69 20.98 0.69 13.88
CA VAL A 69 20.70 0.72 12.43
C VAL A 69 19.62 1.76 12.13
N HIS A 70 19.75 2.46 11.01
CA HIS A 70 18.76 3.43 10.57
C HIS A 70 17.39 2.76 10.36
N PRO A 71 16.27 3.32 10.89
CA PRO A 71 14.95 2.68 10.81
C PRO A 71 14.49 2.33 9.39
N VAL A 72 14.81 3.16 8.39
CA VAL A 72 14.49 2.90 6.98
C VAL A 72 15.23 1.67 6.45
N ILE A 73 16.51 1.53 6.78
CA ILE A 73 17.31 0.36 6.38
C ILE A 73 16.76 -0.89 7.08
N ALA A 74 16.45 -0.79 8.38
CA ALA A 74 15.83 -1.89 9.11
C ALA A 74 14.47 -2.30 8.49
N ALA A 75 13.65 -1.32 8.11
CA ALA A 75 12.37 -1.55 7.46
C ALA A 75 12.54 -2.22 6.09
N ALA A 76 13.52 -1.80 5.29
CA ALA A 76 13.83 -2.42 4.01
C ALA A 76 14.28 -3.88 4.18
N CYS A 77 15.28 -4.14 5.03
CA CYS A 77 15.79 -5.49 5.28
C CYS A 77 14.70 -6.46 5.74
N ILE A 78 13.82 -6.04 6.66
CA ILE A 78 12.82 -6.93 7.24
C ILE A 78 11.60 -7.08 6.34
N SER A 79 11.09 -5.98 5.79
CA SER A 79 9.87 -6.05 4.98
C SER A 79 10.12 -6.77 3.64
N PHE A 80 11.24 -6.50 2.96
CA PHE A 80 11.57 -7.19 1.71
C PHE A 80 12.04 -8.62 1.96
N GLY A 81 12.82 -8.87 3.02
CA GLY A 81 13.15 -10.24 3.43
C GLY A 81 11.89 -11.08 3.66
N PHE A 82 10.87 -10.53 4.33
CA PHE A 82 9.57 -11.17 4.51
C PHE A 82 8.87 -11.49 3.17
N VAL A 83 8.79 -10.50 2.26
CA VAL A 83 8.05 -10.68 1.00
C VAL A 83 8.73 -11.65 0.04
N PHE A 84 10.07 -11.77 0.10
CA PHE A 84 10.83 -12.76 -0.63
C PHE A 84 10.68 -14.17 -0.05
N ILE A 85 10.67 -14.33 1.28
CA ILE A 85 10.38 -15.63 1.90
C ILE A 85 8.96 -16.12 1.55
N HIS A 86 8.01 -15.18 1.47
CA HIS A 86 6.62 -15.41 1.07
C HIS A 86 5.95 -16.55 1.87
N PRO A 87 5.87 -16.41 3.22
CA PRO A 87 5.55 -17.54 4.10
C PRO A 87 4.09 -18.00 4.09
N PHE A 88 3.16 -17.20 3.57
CA PHE A 88 1.73 -17.53 3.54
C PHE A 88 1.21 -17.72 2.11
N ASP A 89 0.02 -18.30 1.96
CA ASP A 89 -0.65 -18.42 0.65
C ASP A 89 -1.31 -17.11 0.21
N ASP A 90 -1.78 -16.31 1.17
CA ASP A 90 -2.32 -14.97 0.94
C ASP A 90 -1.94 -14.02 2.09
N GLY A 91 -1.87 -12.73 1.78
CA GLY A 91 -1.61 -11.65 2.73
C GLY A 91 -0.17 -11.14 2.74
N ASN A 92 0.76 -11.79 2.02
CA ASN A 92 2.19 -11.44 2.10
C ASN A 92 2.47 -9.97 1.73
N GLY A 93 1.89 -9.45 0.65
CA GLY A 93 2.05 -8.04 0.27
C GLY A 93 1.44 -7.04 1.28
N ARG A 94 0.36 -7.43 1.96
CA ARG A 94 -0.26 -6.60 3.02
C ARG A 94 0.60 -6.59 4.28
N ILE A 95 1.14 -7.75 4.68
CA ILE A 95 2.05 -7.85 5.82
C ILE A 95 3.36 -7.12 5.52
N HIS A 96 3.91 -7.25 4.32
CA HIS A 96 5.09 -6.51 3.86
C HIS A 96 4.93 -5.00 4.11
N ARG A 97 3.85 -4.39 3.60
CA ARG A 97 3.58 -2.97 3.81
C ARG A 97 3.35 -2.63 5.28
N PHE A 98 2.66 -3.49 6.02
CA PHE A 98 2.49 -3.32 7.47
C PHE A 98 3.85 -3.29 8.21
N LEU A 99 4.79 -4.18 7.86
CA LEU A 99 6.11 -4.23 8.48
C LEU A 99 6.91 -2.95 8.24
N ILE A 100 6.80 -2.34 7.06
CA ILE A 100 7.43 -1.03 6.78
C ILE A 100 6.93 -0.01 7.82
N HIS A 101 5.62 0.14 7.97
CA HIS A 101 5.02 1.08 8.93
C HIS A 101 5.38 0.75 10.38
N ASP A 102 5.28 -0.52 10.77
CA ASP A 102 5.55 -0.97 12.14
C ASP A 102 7.00 -0.66 12.57
N ILE A 103 7.96 -0.89 11.67
CA ILE A 103 9.38 -0.66 11.94
C ILE A 103 9.72 0.84 11.96
N LEU A 104 9.21 1.62 11.00
CA LEU A 104 9.41 3.07 10.99
C LEU A 104 8.82 3.73 12.26
N SER A 105 7.62 3.29 12.66
CA SER A 105 6.95 3.79 13.86
C SER A 105 7.72 3.43 15.13
N LYS A 106 8.11 2.15 15.31
CA LYS A 106 8.89 1.71 16.49
C LYS A 106 10.32 2.26 16.51
N GLY A 107 10.85 2.62 15.36
CA GLY A 107 12.14 3.31 15.23
C GLY A 107 12.06 4.82 15.49
N HIS A 108 10.88 5.34 15.86
CA HIS A 108 10.62 6.77 16.06
C HIS A 108 11.02 7.64 14.84
N PHE A 109 10.96 7.07 13.64
CA PHE A 109 11.25 7.79 12.41
C PHE A 109 10.09 8.70 12.01
N THR A 110 8.87 8.21 12.20
CA THR A 110 7.64 8.97 11.97
C THR A 110 7.15 9.60 13.27
N PRO A 111 6.50 10.79 13.24
CA PRO A 111 5.90 11.38 14.43
C PRO A 111 4.92 10.41 15.11
N GLU A 112 4.84 10.46 16.44
CA GLU A 112 3.90 9.63 17.19
C GLU A 112 2.45 9.94 16.76
N ASN A 113 1.61 8.90 16.73
CA ASN A 113 0.21 8.97 16.34
C ASN A 113 -0.05 9.50 14.92
N THR A 114 0.96 9.49 14.04
CA THR A 114 0.82 9.90 12.64
C THR A 114 0.84 8.68 11.73
N ILE A 115 -0.13 8.60 10.81
CA ILE A 115 -0.09 7.65 9.71
C ILE A 115 0.80 8.26 8.64
N PHE A 116 1.94 7.62 8.37
CA PHE A 116 2.86 8.07 7.34
C PHE A 116 2.46 7.40 6.01
N PRO A 117 2.05 8.13 4.95
CA PRO A 117 1.33 7.55 3.82
C PRO A 117 2.21 6.83 2.78
N VAL A 118 3.25 6.10 3.21
CA VAL A 118 4.15 5.33 2.32
C VAL A 118 3.39 4.32 1.46
N SER A 119 2.36 3.66 2.00
CA SER A 119 1.55 2.71 1.24
C SER A 119 0.78 3.37 0.09
N ALA A 120 0.37 4.64 0.26
CA ALA A 120 -0.34 5.37 -0.79
C ALA A 120 0.63 5.69 -1.93
N HIS A 121 1.83 6.17 -1.61
CA HIS A 121 2.88 6.40 -2.59
C HIS A 121 3.24 5.12 -3.38
N ILE A 122 3.43 3.99 -2.68
CA ILE A 122 3.70 2.69 -3.33
C ILE A 122 2.57 2.31 -4.30
N LEU A 123 1.31 2.56 -3.92
CA LEU A 123 0.15 2.23 -4.75
C LEU A 123 0.10 3.08 -6.02
N ASP A 124 0.36 4.38 -5.89
CA ASP A 124 0.35 5.33 -7.01
C ASP A 124 1.55 5.12 -7.96
N ASN A 125 2.63 4.53 -7.47
CA ASN A 125 3.89 4.30 -8.20
C ASN A 125 4.26 2.80 -8.26
N MET A 126 3.29 1.96 -8.64
CA MET A 126 3.45 0.50 -8.64
C MET A 126 4.62 0.02 -9.51
N ALA A 127 4.90 0.70 -10.62
CA ALA A 127 6.00 0.33 -11.53
C ALA A 127 7.38 0.42 -10.85
N ASP A 128 7.61 1.44 -10.03
CA ASP A 128 8.87 1.60 -9.28
C ASP A 128 8.99 0.52 -8.20
N TYR A 129 7.88 0.20 -7.55
CA TYR A 129 7.81 -0.89 -6.56
C TYR A 129 8.11 -2.26 -7.20
N GLU A 130 7.49 -2.55 -8.33
CA GLU A 130 7.73 -3.78 -9.09
C GLU A 130 9.18 -3.87 -9.55
N SER A 131 9.74 -2.79 -10.11
CA SER A 131 11.16 -2.72 -10.50
C SER A 131 12.09 -3.02 -9.31
N CYS A 132 11.80 -2.47 -8.14
CA CYS A 132 12.54 -2.76 -6.91
C CYS A 132 12.50 -4.25 -6.55
N LEU A 133 11.32 -4.90 -6.60
CA LEU A 133 11.19 -6.34 -6.34
C LEU A 133 11.92 -7.18 -7.41
N GLU A 134 11.80 -6.78 -8.67
CA GLU A 134 12.42 -7.42 -9.82
C GLU A 134 13.94 -7.38 -9.79
N SER A 135 14.52 -6.34 -9.17
CA SER A 135 15.96 -6.24 -8.96
C SER A 135 16.51 -7.48 -8.24
N PHE A 136 15.73 -8.13 -7.38
CA PHE A 136 16.08 -9.40 -6.74
C PHE A 136 15.49 -10.60 -7.48
N SER A 137 14.18 -10.58 -7.78
CA SER A 137 13.49 -11.78 -8.28
C SER A 137 14.03 -12.26 -9.63
N LYS A 138 14.37 -11.36 -10.57
CA LYS A 138 14.92 -11.74 -11.88
C LYS A 138 16.23 -12.51 -11.75
N ARG A 139 17.13 -12.06 -10.87
CA ARG A 139 18.41 -12.74 -10.56
C ARG A 139 18.18 -14.14 -9.98
N VAL A 140 17.18 -14.31 -9.12
CA VAL A 140 16.81 -15.63 -8.58
C VAL A 140 16.25 -16.52 -9.69
N MET A 141 15.40 -15.97 -10.54
CA MET A 141 14.71 -16.72 -11.60
C MET A 141 15.65 -17.19 -12.71
N GLU A 142 16.72 -16.46 -13.02
CA GLU A 142 17.74 -16.86 -14.00
C GLU A 142 18.36 -18.24 -13.73
N ILE A 143 18.45 -18.64 -12.46
CA ILE A 143 19.06 -19.91 -12.04
C ILE A 143 18.06 -20.89 -11.43
N THR A 144 16.81 -20.47 -11.21
CA THR A 144 15.76 -21.32 -10.66
C THR A 144 15.10 -22.12 -11.77
N ARG A 145 15.22 -23.44 -11.72
CA ARG A 145 14.52 -24.39 -12.57
C ARG A 145 13.26 -24.85 -11.88
N TYR A 146 12.16 -24.90 -12.62
CA TYR A 146 10.88 -25.34 -12.12
C TYR A 146 10.07 -26.02 -13.23
N GLU A 147 9.10 -26.81 -12.81
CA GLU A 147 8.08 -27.42 -13.66
C GLU A 147 6.70 -27.06 -13.10
N ILE A 148 5.72 -26.89 -13.98
CA ILE A 148 4.31 -26.76 -13.61
C ILE A 148 3.60 -27.95 -14.25
N ASP A 149 2.92 -28.75 -13.42
CA ASP A 149 2.16 -29.88 -13.94
C ASP A 149 0.80 -29.46 -14.51
N HIS A 150 0.06 -30.44 -15.06
CA HIS A 150 -1.23 -30.22 -15.70
C HIS A 150 -2.34 -29.71 -14.74
N GLU A 151 -2.14 -29.82 -13.43
CA GLU A 151 -3.04 -29.27 -12.41
C GLU A 151 -2.64 -27.85 -11.97
N GLY A 152 -1.54 -27.32 -12.54
CA GLY A 152 -1.01 -26.01 -12.19
C GLY A 152 -0.12 -26.03 -10.94
N VAL A 153 0.28 -27.21 -10.46
CA VAL A 153 1.14 -27.32 -9.27
C VAL A 153 2.59 -27.11 -9.67
N LEU A 154 3.21 -26.09 -9.07
CA LEU A 154 4.60 -25.76 -9.32
C LEU A 154 5.55 -26.61 -8.47
N ARG A 155 6.57 -27.19 -9.11
CA ARG A 155 7.67 -27.92 -8.46
C ARG A 155 8.99 -27.25 -8.76
N LYS A 156 9.71 -26.88 -7.71
CA LYS A 156 11.06 -26.33 -7.80
C LYS A 156 12.07 -27.49 -7.98
N MET A 157 12.90 -27.42 -9.03
CA MET A 157 13.77 -28.52 -9.48
C MET A 157 15.22 -28.40 -9.00
N ASN A 158 15.59 -27.28 -8.38
CA ASN A 158 16.88 -27.08 -7.75
C ASN A 158 16.78 -26.15 -6.55
N ASP A 159 17.71 -26.30 -5.62
CA ASP A 159 17.80 -25.42 -4.46
C ASP A 159 18.41 -24.07 -4.86
N THR A 160 17.60 -23.01 -4.68
CA THR A 160 18.02 -21.60 -4.79
C THR A 160 17.62 -20.81 -3.54
N ASP A 161 17.23 -21.51 -2.47
CA ASP A 161 16.68 -20.92 -1.25
C ASP A 161 17.72 -20.03 -0.55
N PHE A 162 19.00 -20.40 -0.62
CA PHE A 162 20.10 -19.64 -0.02
C PHE A 162 20.19 -18.18 -0.51
N LEU A 163 19.70 -17.87 -1.72
CA LEU A 163 19.67 -16.51 -2.25
C LEU A 163 18.76 -15.58 -1.45
N CYS A 164 17.66 -16.13 -0.90
CA CYS A 164 16.74 -15.39 -0.05
C CYS A 164 17.28 -15.22 1.38
N ARG A 165 18.15 -16.13 1.83
CA ARG A 165 18.73 -16.09 3.18
C ARG A 165 19.70 -14.92 3.37
N TYR A 166 20.43 -14.56 2.31
CA TYR A 166 21.46 -13.51 2.33
C TYR A 166 21.25 -12.52 1.18
N PHE A 167 20.00 -12.10 0.97
CA PHE A 167 19.70 -11.15 -0.08
C PHE A 167 20.37 -9.80 0.19
N ASP A 168 20.79 -9.14 -0.89
CA ASP A 168 21.32 -7.78 -0.83
C ASP A 168 20.13 -6.80 -0.78
N ALA A 169 20.05 -6.03 0.30
CA ALA A 169 18.97 -5.07 0.55
C ALA A 169 19.29 -3.65 0.08
N THR A 170 20.38 -3.43 -0.68
CA THR A 170 20.83 -2.09 -1.10
C THR A 170 19.75 -1.38 -1.93
N GLU A 171 19.32 -1.99 -3.04
CA GLU A 171 18.27 -1.45 -3.93
C GLU A 171 16.95 -1.19 -3.16
N MET A 172 16.57 -2.10 -2.27
CA MET A 172 15.36 -1.99 -1.45
C MET A 172 15.46 -0.84 -0.44
N SER A 173 16.66 -0.58 0.08
CA SER A 173 16.92 0.54 0.99
C SER A 173 16.86 1.86 0.24
N GLU A 174 17.53 1.97 -0.91
CA GLU A 174 17.51 3.16 -1.77
C GLU A 174 16.09 3.48 -2.23
N TYR A 175 15.36 2.47 -2.70
CA TYR A 175 13.95 2.58 -3.05
C TYR A 175 13.12 3.13 -1.89
N LEU A 176 13.25 2.55 -0.68
CA LEU A 176 12.44 2.99 0.44
C LEU A 176 12.80 4.42 0.90
N PHE A 177 14.06 4.82 0.81
CA PHE A 177 14.46 6.23 1.04
C PHE A 177 13.80 7.17 0.03
N LYS A 178 13.83 6.84 -1.27
CA LYS A 178 13.16 7.61 -2.33
C LYS A 178 11.66 7.75 -2.04
N VAL A 179 10.99 6.64 -1.73
CA VAL A 179 9.56 6.63 -1.40
C VAL A 179 9.25 7.53 -0.20
N ILE A 180 10.10 7.51 0.83
CA ILE A 180 9.93 8.36 2.02
C ILE A 180 10.12 9.84 1.68
N GLU A 181 11.15 10.18 0.91
CA GLU A 181 11.41 11.54 0.44
C GLU A 181 10.22 12.07 -0.37
N GLU A 182 9.74 11.31 -1.36
CA GLU A 182 8.58 11.68 -2.17
C GLU A 182 7.29 11.75 -1.35
N THR A 183 7.15 10.91 -0.32
CA THR A 183 6.03 10.98 0.62
C THR A 183 6.04 12.31 1.40
N ILE A 184 7.21 12.76 1.86
CA ILE A 184 7.37 14.02 2.60
C ILE A 184 7.16 15.23 1.68
N ASP A 185 7.74 15.19 0.49
CA ASP A 185 7.79 16.36 -0.39
C ASP A 185 6.54 16.56 -1.22
N SER A 186 5.82 15.48 -1.54
CA SER A 186 4.68 15.53 -2.47
C SER A 186 3.39 15.02 -1.85
N VAL A 187 3.39 13.84 -1.23
CA VAL A 187 2.15 13.20 -0.78
C VAL A 187 1.53 13.92 0.41
N ILE A 188 2.32 14.17 1.47
CA ILE A 188 1.84 14.84 2.68
C ILE A 188 1.35 16.28 2.38
N PRO A 189 2.09 17.12 1.63
CA PRO A 189 1.60 18.45 1.27
C PRO A 189 0.32 18.42 0.44
N ALA A 190 0.23 17.50 -0.53
CA ALA A 190 -0.98 17.36 -1.34
C ALA A 190 -2.19 16.94 -0.50
N GLU A 191 -2.01 16.00 0.42
CA GLU A 191 -3.05 15.55 1.35
C GLU A 191 -3.50 16.69 2.29
N LEU A 192 -2.56 17.46 2.83
CA LEU A 192 -2.88 18.61 3.69
C LEU A 192 -3.68 19.68 2.93
N VAL A 193 -3.25 20.02 1.71
CA VAL A 193 -3.96 20.97 0.84
C VAL A 193 -5.37 20.45 0.54
N PHE A 194 -5.51 19.15 0.26
CA PHE A 194 -6.80 18.52 0.03
C PHE A 194 -7.72 18.64 1.26
N LEU A 195 -7.23 18.31 2.46
CA LEU A 195 -8.01 18.39 3.70
C LEU A 195 -8.48 19.83 4.00
N LEU A 196 -7.60 20.82 3.81
CA LEU A 196 -7.97 22.24 3.98
C LEU A 196 -9.06 22.67 2.98
N ARG A 197 -8.95 22.23 1.72
CA ARG A 197 -9.97 22.49 0.70
C ARG A 197 -11.29 21.79 1.02
N TYR A 198 -11.23 20.57 1.53
CA TYR A 198 -12.39 19.79 1.95
C TYR A 198 -13.15 20.48 3.08
N GLU A 199 -12.45 20.90 4.14
CA GLU A 199 -13.07 21.65 5.23
C GLU A 199 -13.70 22.95 4.76
N LYS A 200 -13.02 23.68 3.87
CA LYS A 200 -13.56 24.91 3.29
C LYS A 200 -14.81 24.64 2.45
N ALA A 201 -14.82 23.58 1.65
CA ALA A 201 -15.97 23.18 0.85
C ALA A 201 -17.15 22.83 1.75
N LYS A 202 -16.90 22.05 2.81
CA LYS A 202 -17.92 21.71 3.82
C LYS A 202 -18.51 22.95 4.48
N LYS A 203 -17.67 23.91 4.90
CA LYS A 203 -18.11 25.19 5.47
C LYS A 203 -18.93 26.01 4.48
N GLU A 204 -18.47 26.18 3.23
CA GLU A 204 -19.23 26.90 2.19
C GLU A 204 -20.60 26.22 1.95
N MET A 205 -20.64 24.88 1.87
CA MET A 205 -21.87 24.12 1.68
C MET A 205 -22.85 24.28 2.86
N GLN A 206 -22.37 24.29 4.10
CA GLN A 206 -23.20 24.51 5.30
C GLN A 206 -23.88 25.89 5.29
N THR A 207 -23.26 26.90 4.66
CA THR A 207 -23.88 28.24 4.52
C THR A 207 -25.00 28.28 3.50
N VAL A 208 -25.00 27.36 2.52
CA VAL A 208 -26.06 27.24 1.51
C VAL A 208 -27.24 26.48 2.10
N VAL A 209 -26.96 25.31 2.69
CA VAL A 209 -27.97 24.45 3.32
C VAL A 209 -27.42 23.89 4.62
N ASP A 210 -28.12 24.18 5.72
CA ASP A 210 -27.82 23.60 7.01
C ASP A 210 -28.24 22.12 7.02
N MET A 211 -27.30 21.23 6.71
CA MET A 211 -27.53 19.80 6.64
C MET A 211 -26.53 19.01 7.50
N PRO A 212 -26.87 17.78 7.93
CA PRO A 212 -25.95 16.95 8.70
C PRO A 212 -24.62 16.70 7.97
N ASP A 213 -23.51 16.72 8.70
CA ASP A 213 -22.16 16.49 8.19
C ASP A 213 -22.04 15.27 7.26
N ASN A 214 -22.60 14.14 7.66
CA ASN A 214 -22.57 12.92 6.85
C ASN A 214 -23.26 13.05 5.49
N LYS A 215 -24.24 13.96 5.35
CA LYS A 215 -24.90 14.28 4.08
C LYS A 215 -24.01 15.15 3.20
N ILE A 216 -23.30 16.11 3.77
CA ILE A 216 -22.29 16.90 3.03
C ILE A 216 -21.17 15.99 2.56
N ASP A 217 -20.64 15.16 3.44
CA ASP A 217 -19.52 14.26 3.11
C ASP A 217 -19.92 13.28 1.99
N SER A 218 -21.16 12.75 2.05
CA SER A 218 -21.74 11.92 0.97
C SER A 218 -21.91 12.70 -0.33
N PHE A 219 -22.36 13.95 -0.26
CA PHE A 219 -22.54 14.81 -1.44
C PHE A 219 -21.21 15.06 -2.14
N ILE A 220 -20.19 15.46 -1.38
CA ILE A 220 -18.83 15.69 -1.89
C ILE A 220 -18.30 14.41 -2.54
N THR A 221 -18.41 13.26 -1.86
CA THR A 221 -17.96 11.96 -2.37
C THR A 221 -18.62 11.62 -3.70
N PHE A 222 -19.95 11.76 -3.81
CA PHE A 222 -20.66 11.46 -5.05
C PHE A 222 -20.31 12.42 -6.19
N CYS A 223 -20.04 13.68 -5.88
CA CYS A 223 -19.59 14.65 -6.87
C CYS A 223 -18.18 14.33 -7.36
N GLN A 224 -17.24 13.99 -6.46
CA GLN A 224 -15.87 13.61 -6.86
C GLN A 224 -15.83 12.38 -7.76
N GLN A 225 -16.71 11.41 -7.53
CA GLN A 225 -16.88 10.24 -8.40
C GLN A 225 -17.40 10.58 -9.80
N ASN A 226 -17.91 11.79 -10.01
CA ASN A 226 -18.53 12.22 -11.26
C ASN A 226 -18.12 13.67 -11.62
N ASN A 227 -16.82 13.94 -11.56
CA ASN A 227 -16.18 15.20 -11.98
C ASN A 227 -16.86 16.48 -11.45
N GLY A 228 -17.28 16.45 -10.19
CA GLY A 228 -17.88 17.56 -9.47
C GLY A 228 -19.38 17.72 -9.66
N VAL A 229 -20.06 16.75 -10.28
CA VAL A 229 -21.51 16.79 -10.55
C VAL A 229 -22.23 15.66 -9.84
N LEU A 230 -23.35 15.94 -9.18
CA LEU A 230 -24.15 14.93 -8.55
C LEU A 230 -24.99 14.18 -9.59
N ALA A 231 -24.79 12.86 -9.70
CA ALA A 231 -25.58 12.04 -10.60
C ALA A 231 -27.09 12.09 -10.24
N ALA A 232 -27.96 12.19 -11.25
CA ALA A 232 -29.41 12.32 -11.07
C ALA A 232 -30.03 11.20 -10.20
N SER A 233 -29.52 9.97 -10.33
CA SER A 233 -29.94 8.82 -9.51
C SER A 233 -29.58 9.01 -8.03
N LYS A 234 -28.39 9.54 -7.74
CA LYS A 234 -27.91 9.83 -6.38
C LYS A 234 -28.69 10.99 -5.78
N ARG A 235 -28.97 12.04 -6.57
CA ARG A 235 -29.83 13.14 -6.16
C ARG A 235 -31.20 12.65 -5.72
N LYS A 236 -31.92 11.91 -6.58
CA LYS A 236 -33.26 11.39 -6.28
C LYS A 236 -33.29 10.51 -5.02
N LYS A 237 -32.25 9.72 -4.81
CA LYS A 237 -32.18 8.77 -3.69
C LYS A 237 -31.75 9.40 -2.36
N TYR A 238 -30.74 10.27 -2.37
CA TYR A 238 -30.07 10.73 -1.14
C TYR A 238 -30.35 12.20 -0.79
N PHE A 239 -30.72 13.01 -1.80
CA PHE A 239 -30.95 14.45 -1.70
C PHE A 239 -32.25 14.93 -2.37
N PRO A 240 -33.40 14.22 -2.22
CA PRO A 240 -34.66 14.63 -2.85
C PRO A 240 -35.22 15.95 -2.31
N MET A 241 -34.76 16.38 -1.13
CA MET A 241 -35.19 17.60 -0.46
C MET A 241 -34.50 18.88 -0.97
N LEU A 242 -33.42 18.76 -1.76
CA LEU A 242 -32.66 19.91 -2.24
C LEU A 242 -33.20 20.42 -3.59
N SER A 243 -33.39 21.72 -3.66
CA SER A 243 -33.77 22.46 -4.87
C SER A 243 -32.66 22.44 -5.92
N ASP A 244 -33.01 22.75 -7.17
CA ASP A 244 -32.02 22.86 -8.26
C ASP A 244 -30.94 23.92 -7.98
N GLU A 245 -31.34 25.03 -7.34
CA GLU A 245 -30.44 26.14 -7.00
C GLU A 245 -29.44 25.76 -5.90
N GLU A 246 -29.92 25.07 -4.86
CA GLU A 246 -29.06 24.54 -3.80
C GLU A 246 -28.07 23.54 -4.38
N ILE A 247 -28.53 22.56 -5.17
CA ILE A 247 -27.65 21.58 -5.82
C ILE A 247 -26.57 22.27 -6.67
N GLY A 248 -26.96 23.23 -7.52
CA GLY A 248 -26.02 23.96 -8.36
C GLY A 248 -24.97 24.73 -7.55
N SER A 249 -25.36 25.31 -6.41
CA SER A 249 -24.46 26.03 -5.50
C SER A 249 -23.47 25.09 -4.79
N LEU A 250 -23.95 23.92 -4.34
CA LEU A 250 -23.13 22.89 -3.72
C LEU A 250 -22.13 22.29 -4.72
N GLU A 251 -22.57 21.94 -5.93
CA GLU A 251 -21.69 21.46 -7.02
C GLU A 251 -20.63 22.49 -7.40
N LYS A 252 -21.00 23.77 -7.46
CA LYS A 252 -20.05 24.86 -7.73
C LYS A 252 -18.98 24.95 -6.65
N SER A 253 -19.36 24.78 -5.38
CA SER A 253 -18.42 24.78 -4.26
C SER A 253 -17.43 23.62 -4.35
N VAL A 254 -17.93 22.40 -4.65
CA VAL A 254 -17.10 21.22 -4.89
C VAL A 254 -16.15 21.43 -6.07
N LYS A 255 -16.65 21.87 -7.23
CA LYS A 255 -15.82 22.10 -8.42
C LYS A 255 -14.74 23.14 -8.17
N LYS A 256 -15.10 24.27 -7.55
CA LYS A 256 -14.18 25.37 -7.25
C LYS A 256 -13.06 24.94 -6.31
N LEU A 257 -13.38 24.23 -5.24
CA LEU A 257 -12.44 23.98 -4.14
C LEU A 257 -11.71 22.64 -4.27
N LEU A 258 -12.34 21.63 -4.85
CA LEU A 258 -11.79 20.27 -4.92
C LEU A 258 -11.34 19.85 -6.32
N LEU A 259 -11.78 20.55 -7.38
CA LEU A 259 -11.42 20.23 -8.77
C LEU A 259 -10.80 21.42 -9.52
N GLY A 260 -10.78 22.61 -8.92
CA GLY A 260 -10.11 23.79 -9.46
C GLY A 260 -8.60 23.70 -9.25
N GLY A 261 -7.84 23.77 -10.35
CA GLY A 261 -6.39 23.93 -10.34
C GLY A 261 -5.97 25.29 -9.78
N GLU A 262 -4.90 25.28 -8.98
CA GLU A 262 -4.13 26.40 -8.41
C GLU A 262 -4.88 27.54 -7.71
N LEU A 263 -4.58 27.73 -6.42
CA LEU A 263 -4.72 29.06 -5.81
C LEU A 263 -3.50 29.86 -6.25
N ASN A 264 -3.75 30.96 -6.96
CA ASN A 264 -2.79 32.06 -7.09
C ASN A 264 -2.28 32.44 -5.70
N HIS A 265 -1.11 31.94 -5.31
CA HIS A 265 -0.23 32.65 -4.40
C HIS A 265 0.56 33.66 -5.22
N GLY A 266 -0.15 34.67 -5.74
CA GLY A 266 0.53 35.91 -6.12
C GLY A 266 1.02 36.56 -4.83
N PRO A 267 2.32 36.84 -4.67
CA PRO A 267 2.75 37.71 -3.59
C PRO A 267 2.10 39.07 -3.85
N SER A 268 1.33 39.55 -2.88
CA SER A 268 0.91 40.94 -2.82
C SER A 268 2.15 41.81 -2.90
N SER A 269 2.36 42.42 -4.07
CA SER A 269 3.21 43.57 -4.22
C SER A 269 2.57 44.71 -3.42
N GLU A 270 3.10 45.00 -2.24
CA GLU A 270 2.95 46.30 -1.61
C GLU A 270 4.35 46.88 -1.40
N SER A 271 4.60 47.93 -2.19
CA SER A 271 5.50 49.09 -2.01
C SER A 271 6.74 48.96 -1.12
#